data_AF-A0A3D6AEZ9-F1
#
_entry.id   AF-A0A3D6AEZ9-F1
#
_cell.length_a   1.000
_cell.length_b   1.000
_cell.length_c   1.000
_cell.angle_alpha   90.00
_cell.angle_beta   90.00
_cell.angle_gamma   90.00
#
_symmetry.space_group_name_H-M   'P 1'
#
loop_
_entity.id
_entity.type
_entity.pdbx_description
1 polymer ?
#
loop_
_entity_poly.entity_id
_entity_poly.type
_entity_poly.pdbx_seq_one_letter_code
_entity_poly.pdbx_strand_id
1 'polypeptide(L)'
;MAREFNIRFSGRPITVHAARKWLVGEAIPTQEKLRTLAQWLGVQAEWLRFGNGQQEQRLSGAAGELAERFDSADVKLIADLQRLDEHHRTIAREIIRLLLRINRAKD
;
A
#
# COMPACT_ATOMS: atom_id res chain seq x y z
N MET A 1 -12.64 -3.35 -7.82
CA MET A 1 -13.07 -3.78 -6.46
C MET A 1 -13.75 -5.15 -6.45
N ALA A 2 -15.00 -5.27 -6.90
CA ALA A 2 -15.77 -6.52 -6.76
C ALA A 2 -15.09 -7.76 -7.37
N ARG A 3 -14.52 -7.63 -8.58
CA ARG A 3 -13.77 -8.71 -9.24
C ARG A 3 -12.60 -9.21 -8.37
N GLU A 4 -11.72 -8.30 -7.98
CA GLU A 4 -10.54 -8.61 -7.17
C GLU A 4 -10.90 -9.16 -5.79
N PHE A 5 -11.98 -8.67 -5.18
CA PHE A 5 -12.51 -9.22 -3.94
C PHE A 5 -12.99 -10.66 -4.13
N ASN A 6 -13.81 -10.92 -5.17
CA ASN A 6 -14.39 -12.24 -5.42
C ASN A 6 -13.33 -13.30 -5.73
N ILE A 7 -12.19 -12.92 -6.31
CA ILE A 7 -11.05 -13.85 -6.52
C ILE A 7 -10.41 -14.27 -5.19
N ARG A 8 -10.45 -13.41 -4.16
CA ARG A 8 -9.79 -13.62 -2.86
C ARG A 8 -10.75 -14.12 -1.78
N PHE A 9 -12.05 -14.12 -2.03
CA PHE A 9 -13.07 -14.49 -1.06
C PHE A 9 -13.64 -15.86 -1.38
N SER A 10 -13.54 -16.81 -0.45
CA SER A 10 -14.04 -18.18 -0.59
C SER A 10 -15.55 -18.32 -0.33
N GLY A 11 -16.18 -17.31 0.25
CA GLY A 11 -17.62 -17.30 0.52
C GLY A 11 -18.47 -16.81 -0.66
N ARG A 12 -19.71 -16.40 -0.37
CA ARG A 12 -20.63 -15.90 -1.41
C ARG A 12 -20.06 -14.65 -2.09
N PRO A 13 -19.91 -14.64 -3.43
CA PRO A 13 -19.38 -13.50 -4.15
C PRO A 13 -20.26 -12.27 -3.98
N ILE A 14 -19.66 -11.10 -4.10
CA ILE A 14 -20.35 -9.81 -4.05
C ILE A 14 -20.62 -9.27 -5.45
N THR A 15 -21.67 -8.46 -5.55
CA THR A 15 -21.98 -7.71 -6.77
C THR A 15 -21.16 -6.41 -6.83
N VAL A 16 -21.04 -5.84 -8.03
CA VAL A 16 -20.42 -4.51 -8.22
C VAL A 16 -21.17 -3.45 -7.41
N HIS A 17 -22.49 -3.55 -7.34
CA HIS A 17 -23.32 -2.64 -6.55
C HIS A 17 -22.98 -2.70 -5.05
N ALA A 18 -22.85 -3.90 -4.48
CA ALA A 18 -22.45 -4.05 -3.08
C ALA A 18 -21.07 -3.43 -2.81
N ALA A 19 -20.10 -3.66 -3.69
CA ALA A 19 -18.77 -3.05 -3.59
C ALA A 19 -18.83 -1.52 -3.68
N ARG A 20 -19.68 -0.95 -4.56
CA ARG A 20 -19.91 0.51 -4.63
C ARG A 20 -20.38 1.03 -3.28
N LYS A 21 -21.43 0.41 -2.69
CA LYS A 21 -21.99 0.86 -1.40
C LYS A 21 -20.95 0.89 -0.28
N TRP A 22 -20.00 -0.04 -0.26
CA TRP A 22 -18.90 -0.01 0.71
C TRP A 22 -17.94 1.16 0.48
N LEU A 23 -17.55 1.42 -0.78
CA LEU A 23 -16.62 2.50 -1.13
C LEU A 23 -17.18 3.89 -0.81
N VAL A 24 -18.49 4.08 -0.97
CA VAL A 24 -19.16 5.36 -0.67
C VAL A 24 -19.66 5.45 0.78
N GLY A 25 -19.44 4.43 1.61
CA GLY A 25 -19.89 4.40 3.00
C GLY A 25 -21.40 4.21 3.20
N GLU A 26 -22.16 3.89 2.15
CA GLU A 26 -23.62 3.62 2.21
C GLU A 26 -23.95 2.27 2.87
N ALA A 27 -22.97 1.36 3.02
CA ALA A 27 -23.15 0.07 3.69
C ALA A 27 -21.84 -0.43 4.31
N ILE A 28 -21.93 -1.11 5.46
CA ILE A 28 -20.79 -1.75 6.13
C ILE A 28 -20.73 -3.23 5.73
N PRO A 29 -19.58 -3.76 5.25
CA PRO A 29 -19.42 -5.18 4.98
C PRO A 29 -19.55 -6.05 6.24
N THR A 30 -19.92 -7.32 6.08
CA THR A 30 -19.91 -8.29 7.19
C THR A 30 -18.48 -8.50 7.70
N GLN A 31 -18.33 -8.99 8.94
CA GLN A 31 -17.02 -9.19 9.56
C GLN A 31 -16.05 -10.02 8.71
N GLU A 32 -16.53 -11.12 8.14
CA GLU A 32 -15.73 -11.99 7.27
C GLU A 32 -15.21 -11.25 6.03
N LYS A 33 -16.11 -10.53 5.33
CA LYS A 33 -15.78 -9.74 4.14
C LYS A 33 -14.83 -8.60 4.48
N LEU A 34 -15.03 -7.99 5.64
CA LEU A 34 -14.19 -6.91 6.14
C LEU A 34 -12.76 -7.40 6.44
N ARG A 35 -12.61 -8.60 7.00
CA ARG A 35 -11.28 -9.23 7.19
C ARG A 35 -10.58 -9.53 5.86
N THR A 36 -11.31 -10.03 4.86
CA THR A 36 -10.75 -10.25 3.51
C THR A 36 -10.32 -8.93 2.87
N LEU A 37 -11.09 -7.86 3.05
CA LEU A 37 -10.72 -6.51 2.59
C LEU A 37 -9.46 -6.01 3.30
N ALA A 38 -9.40 -6.14 4.62
CA ALA A 38 -8.24 -5.77 5.43
C ALA A 38 -6.97 -6.50 4.98
N GLN A 39 -7.06 -7.81 4.78
CA GLN A 39 -5.95 -8.62 4.29
C GLN A 39 -5.50 -8.21 2.88
N TRP A 40 -6.45 -7.90 1.99
CA TRP A 40 -6.12 -7.49 0.62
C TRP A 40 -5.50 -6.09 0.58
N LEU A 41 -6.05 -5.15 1.33
CA LEU A 41 -5.57 -3.76 1.36
C LEU A 41 -4.33 -3.59 2.27
N GLY A 42 -3.99 -4.62 3.05
CA GLY A 42 -2.87 -4.58 3.99
C GLY A 42 -3.11 -3.63 5.15
N VAL A 43 -4.34 -3.49 5.63
CA VAL A 43 -4.70 -2.61 6.77
C VAL A 43 -5.40 -3.40 7.86
N GLN A 44 -5.64 -2.78 9.02
CA GLN A 44 -6.42 -3.41 10.09
C GLN A 44 -7.93 -3.37 9.79
N ALA A 45 -8.64 -4.42 10.20
CA ALA A 45 -10.09 -4.51 10.04
C ALA A 45 -10.80 -3.41 10.85
N GLU A 46 -10.30 -3.13 12.05
CA GLU A 46 -10.79 -2.10 12.95
C GLU A 46 -10.66 -0.71 12.31
N TRP A 47 -9.56 -0.46 11.60
CA TRP A 47 -9.35 0.77 10.84
C TRP A 47 -10.39 0.94 9.73
N LEU A 48 -10.66 -0.11 8.95
CA LEU A 48 -11.71 -0.06 7.92
C LEU A 48 -13.11 0.15 8.50
N ARG A 49 -13.36 -0.33 9.72
CA ARG A 49 -14.70 -0.28 10.33
C ARG A 49 -14.99 1.03 11.04
N PHE A 50 -14.02 1.56 11.77
CA PHE A 50 -14.24 2.66 12.68
C PHE A 50 -13.43 3.92 12.31
N GLY A 51 -12.37 3.79 11.51
CA GLY A 51 -11.47 4.89 11.15
C GLY A 51 -10.46 5.25 12.24
N ASN A 52 -10.54 4.62 13.41
CA ASN A 52 -9.65 4.78 14.56
C ASN A 52 -8.77 3.52 14.69
N GLY A 53 -7.50 3.70 14.35
CA GLY A 53 -6.44 2.70 14.36
C GLY A 53 -5.28 3.23 13.51
N GLN A 54 -4.05 2.79 13.77
CA GLN A 54 -2.98 3.10 12.83
C GLN A 54 -3.25 2.35 11.52
N GLN A 55 -2.98 3.01 10.39
CA GLN A 55 -2.85 2.38 9.07
C GLN A 55 -1.56 1.54 9.06
N GLU A 56 -1.36 0.69 10.06
CA GLU A 56 -0.17 -0.15 10.14
C GLU A 56 -0.33 -1.28 9.13
N GLN A 57 0.27 -1.04 7.96
CA GLN A 57 0.65 -2.04 7.00
C GLN A 57 1.29 -3.20 7.75
N ARG A 58 0.57 -4.31 7.92
CA ARG A 58 1.12 -5.60 8.41
C ARG A 58 2.01 -6.26 7.34
N LEU A 59 2.86 -5.45 6.72
CA LEU A 59 4.04 -5.80 5.93
C LEU A 59 5.25 -5.21 6.67
N SER A 60 5.44 -5.64 7.93
CA SER A 60 6.65 -5.38 8.71
C SER A 60 7.87 -5.87 7.91
N GLY A 61 8.95 -5.11 7.70
CA GLY A 61 9.33 -3.82 8.27
C GLY A 61 10.31 -3.05 7.39
N ALA A 62 9.97 -2.87 6.11
CA ALA A 62 10.72 -2.00 5.20
C ALA A 62 9.84 -0.98 4.46
N ALA A 63 8.53 -1.20 4.40
CA ALA A 63 7.59 -0.38 3.62
C ALA A 63 6.93 0.75 4.43
N GLY A 64 6.89 0.63 5.77
CA GLY A 64 6.27 1.63 6.65
C GLY A 64 6.95 3.01 6.58
N GLU A 65 8.27 3.03 6.43
CA GLU A 65 9.02 4.28 6.22
C GLU A 65 8.89 4.84 4.79
N LEU A 66 8.54 4.01 3.80
CA LEU A 66 8.32 4.47 2.42
C LEU A 66 6.95 5.12 2.24
N ALA A 67 5.92 4.60 2.89
CA ALA A 67 4.54 5.07 2.68
C ALA A 67 4.29 6.48 3.22
N GLU A 68 4.99 6.90 4.29
CA GLU A 68 4.89 8.27 4.85
C GLU A 68 5.65 9.33 4.04
N ARG A 69 6.41 8.94 3.00
CA ARG A 69 7.42 9.82 2.38
C ARG A 69 7.12 10.32 0.98
N PHE A 70 6.12 9.81 0.26
CA PHE A 70 5.90 10.20 -1.13
C PHE A 70 5.31 11.62 -1.28
N ASP A 71 6.12 12.64 -1.00
CA ASP A 71 5.91 14.01 -1.43
C ASP A 71 6.03 14.08 -2.97
N SER A 72 5.48 15.14 -3.55
CA SER A 72 5.63 15.52 -4.96
C SER A 72 7.08 15.44 -5.47
N ALA A 73 8.06 15.69 -4.59
CA ALA A 73 9.48 15.55 -4.87
C ALA A 73 9.89 14.09 -5.18
N ASP A 74 9.40 13.12 -4.42
CA ASP A 74 9.72 11.70 -4.61
C ASP A 74 9.12 11.15 -5.90
N VAL A 75 7.89 11.58 -6.23
CA VAL A 75 7.24 11.25 -7.50
C VAL A 75 8.07 11.77 -8.69
N LYS A 76 8.60 12.99 -8.58
CA LYS A 76 9.45 13.59 -9.61
C LYS A 76 10.78 12.86 -9.75
N LEU A 77 11.42 12.48 -8.64
CA LEU A 77 12.66 11.69 -8.65
C LEU A 77 12.48 10.34 -9.36
N ILE A 78 11.34 9.67 -9.13
CA ILE A 78 11.03 8.41 -9.82
C ILE A 78 10.87 8.63 -11.32
N ALA A 79 10.16 9.69 -11.72
CA ALA A 79 10.00 10.04 -13.14
C ALA A 79 11.35 10.36 -13.80
N ASP A 80 12.23 11.09 -13.13
CA ASP A 80 13.55 11.43 -13.65
C ASP A 80 14.46 10.18 -13.77
N LEU A 81 14.44 9.27 -12.80
CA LEU A 81 15.16 7.98 -12.86
C LEU A 81 14.72 7.10 -14.03
N GLN A 82 13.43 7.17 -14.42
CA GLN A 82 12.91 6.43 -15.57
C GLN A 82 13.41 6.99 -16.91
N ARG A 83 13.78 8.28 -16.96
CA ARG A 83 14.31 8.94 -18.17
C ARG A 83 15.80 8.69 -18.40
N LEU A 84 16.52 8.20 -17.39
CA LEU A 84 17.93 7.83 -17.50
C LEU A 84 18.13 6.53 -18.29
N ASP A 85 19.24 6.42 -19.00
CA ASP A 85 19.69 5.15 -19.58
C ASP A 85 20.16 4.17 -18.49
N GLU A 86 20.41 2.91 -18.89
CA GLU A 86 20.73 1.85 -17.92
C GLU A 86 22.05 2.07 -17.17
N HIS A 87 23.03 2.72 -17.82
CA HIS A 87 24.31 3.02 -17.18
C HIS A 87 24.12 4.05 -16.05
N HIS A 88 23.47 5.18 -16.35
CA HIS A 88 23.20 6.24 -15.38
C HIS A 88 22.26 5.76 -14.26
N ARG A 89 21.27 4.92 -14.59
CA ARG A 89 20.36 4.34 -13.60
C ARG A 89 21.09 3.39 -12.65
N THR A 90 22.07 2.64 -13.14
CA THR A 90 22.91 1.78 -12.29
C THR A 90 23.72 2.62 -11.31
N ILE A 91 24.36 3.70 -11.78
CA ILE A 91 25.12 4.61 -10.91
C ILE A 91 24.22 5.21 -9.83
N ALA A 92 23.04 5.72 -10.21
CA ALA A 92 22.10 6.32 -9.26
C ALA A 92 21.67 5.31 -8.17
N ARG A 93 21.40 4.06 -8.55
CA ARG A 93 21.09 2.98 -7.59
C ARG A 93 22.24 2.70 -6.62
N GLU A 94 23.48 2.68 -7.10
CA GLU A 94 24.65 2.46 -6.23
C GLU A 94 24.83 3.60 -5.23
N ILE A 95 24.66 4.86 -5.67
CA ILE A 95 24.73 6.02 -4.78
C ILE A 95 23.67 5.93 -3.68
N ILE A 96 22.42 5.60 -4.04
CA ILE A 96 21.34 5.43 -3.05
C ILE A 96 21.69 4.33 -2.05
N ARG A 97 22.21 3.17 -2.51
CA ARG A 97 22.64 2.10 -1.60
C ARG A 97 23.76 2.53 -0.67
N LEU A 98 24.75 3.28 -1.18
CA LEU A 98 25.84 3.82 -0.38
C LEU A 98 25.32 4.78 0.71
N LEU A 99 24.44 5.71 0.35
CA LEU A 99 23.83 6.66 1.29
C LEU A 99 23.03 5.94 2.39
N LEU A 100 22.24 4.92 2.02
CA LEU A 100 21.49 4.11 3.00
C LEU A 100 22.41 3.37 3.97
N ARG A 101 23.53 2.83 3.46
CA ARG A 101 24.53 2.15 4.29
C ARG A 101 25.18 3.11 5.29
N ILE A 102 25.51 4.33 4.86
CA ILE A 102 26.10 5.36 5.72
C ILE A 102 25.11 5.78 6.81
N ASN A 103 23.84 5.95 6.47
CA ASN A 103 22.82 6.35 7.44
C ASN A 103 22.69 5.31 8.57
N ARG A 104 22.66 4.02 8.23
CA ARG A 104 22.59 2.92 9.21
C ARG A 104 23.85 2.75 10.07
N ALA A 105 24.97 3.33 9.67
CA ALA A 105 26.23 3.26 10.44
C ALA A 105 26.39 4.44 11.42
N LYS A 106 25.47 5.41 11.38
CA LYS A 106 25.44 6.57 12.28
C LYS A 106 24.53 6.38 13.50
N ASP A 107 23.67 5.36 13.49
CA ASP A 107 22.85 4.92 14.61
C ASP A 107 23.58 3.86 15.45
#